data_AF-A0A7X8IZF4-F1
#
_entry.id   AF-A0A7X8IZF4-F1
#
_cell.length_a   1.000
_cell.length_b   1.000
_cell.length_c   1.000
_cell.angle_alpha   90.00
_cell.angle_beta   90.00
_cell.angle_gamma   90.00
#
_symmetry.space_group_name_H-M   'P 1'
#
loop_
_entity.id
_entity.type
_entity.pdbx_description
1 polymer ?
#
loop_
_entity_poly.entity_id
_entity_poly.type
_entity_poly.pdbx_seq_one_letter_code
_entity_poly.pdbx_strand_id
1 'polypeptide(L)'
;MSESSENKAIDSKEEQKMANERRIDELLNISNRYVRTERHLEQHSDISDPENIENSKRVQDERIEQMNNLKNIIAYGEHEQEDQVANLQRNLEYTDGYINHNAEHMDIETLENTLRKQEHRKEQLDSLN
;
A
#
# COMPACT_ATOMS: atom_id res chain seq x y z
N MET A 1 -17.90 35.65 -8.23
CA MET A 1 -17.02 34.66 -8.91
C MET A 1 -17.55 34.52 -10.34
N SER A 2 -16.69 34.43 -11.37
CA SER A 2 -17.14 34.38 -12.77
C SER A 2 -17.46 32.96 -13.22
N GLU A 3 -18.41 32.78 -14.14
CA GLU A 3 -18.78 31.48 -14.74
C GLU A 3 -17.58 30.73 -15.36
N SER A 4 -16.52 31.42 -15.78
CA SER A 4 -15.29 30.76 -16.28
C SER A 4 -14.45 30.11 -15.19
N SER A 5 -14.65 30.48 -13.93
CA SER A 5 -13.95 29.90 -12.78
C SER A 5 -14.64 28.60 -12.33
N GLU A 6 -15.97 28.55 -12.42
CA GLU A 6 -16.77 27.36 -12.10
C GLU A 6 -16.58 26.25 -13.15
N ASN A 7 -16.58 26.58 -14.44
CA ASN A 7 -16.36 25.59 -15.50
C ASN A 7 -14.97 24.92 -15.40
N LYS A 8 -13.91 25.68 -15.09
CA LYS A 8 -12.56 25.12 -14.86
C LYS A 8 -12.49 24.17 -13.66
N ALA A 9 -13.25 24.45 -12.61
CA ALA A 9 -13.30 23.59 -11.42
C ALA A 9 -14.05 22.27 -11.70
N ILE A 10 -15.07 22.30 -12.57
CA ILE A 10 -15.80 21.11 -13.02
C ILE A 10 -14.90 20.21 -13.87
N ASP A 11 -14.18 20.79 -14.83
CA ASP A 11 -13.24 20.05 -15.70
C ASP A 11 -12.14 19.37 -14.87
N SER A 12 -11.57 20.08 -13.89
CA SER A 12 -10.56 19.54 -12.96
C SER A 12 -11.08 18.37 -12.12
N LYS A 13 -12.35 18.41 -11.70
CA LYS A 13 -12.97 17.33 -10.93
C LYS A 13 -13.21 16.08 -11.76
N GLU A 14 -13.57 16.23 -13.03
CA GLU A 14 -13.77 15.10 -13.94
C GLU A 14 -12.43 14.45 -14.31
N GLU A 15 -11.38 15.25 -14.54
CA GLU A 15 -10.01 14.77 -14.71
C GLU A 15 -9.53 13.96 -13.50
N GLN A 16 -9.83 14.42 -12.28
CA GLN A 16 -9.46 13.71 -11.06
C GLN A 16 -10.19 12.37 -10.92
N LYS A 17 -11.47 12.29 -11.28
CA LYS A 17 -12.22 11.01 -11.28
C LYS A 17 -11.62 10.03 -12.29
N MET A 18 -11.33 10.48 -13.51
CA MET A 18 -10.71 9.64 -14.55
C MET A 18 -9.31 9.16 -14.13
N ALA A 19 -8.54 10.02 -13.46
CA ALA A 19 -7.24 9.63 -12.91
C ALA A 19 -7.39 8.59 -11.79
N ASN A 20 -8.38 8.75 -10.90
CA ASN A 20 -8.66 7.78 -9.84
C ASN A 20 -9.16 6.44 -10.38
N GLU A 21 -9.98 6.42 -11.43
CA GLU A 21 -10.40 5.19 -12.09
C GLU A 21 -9.18 4.40 -12.61
N ARG A 22 -8.26 5.07 -13.31
CA ARG A 22 -7.00 4.43 -13.77
C ARG A 22 -6.14 3.92 -12.61
N ARG A 23 -6.09 4.64 -11.50
CA ARG A 23 -5.35 4.21 -10.29
C ARG A 23 -6.00 2.99 -9.63
N ILE A 24 -7.34 2.90 -9.64
CA ILE A 24 -8.07 1.73 -9.16
C ILE A 24 -7.78 0.51 -10.05
N ASP A 25 -7.79 0.68 -11.37
CA ASP A 25 -7.42 -0.40 -12.30
C ASP A 25 -5.98 -0.89 -12.04
N GLU A 26 -5.04 0.03 -11.80
CA GLU A 26 -3.67 -0.34 -11.46
C GLU A 26 -3.57 -1.04 -10.11
N LEU A 27 -4.32 -0.57 -9.10
CA LEU A 27 -4.39 -1.23 -7.80
C LEU A 27 -4.88 -2.68 -7.93
N LEU A 28 -5.92 -2.92 -8.74
CA LEU A 28 -6.45 -4.26 -9.04
C LEU A 28 -5.40 -5.11 -9.77
N ASN A 29 -4.66 -4.53 -10.72
CA ASN A 29 -3.60 -5.23 -11.43
C ASN A 29 -2.47 -5.68 -10.49
N ILE A 30 -2.00 -4.79 -9.63
CA ILE A 30 -0.94 -5.09 -8.65
C ILE A 30 -1.41 -6.16 -7.66
N SER A 31 -2.63 -6.01 -7.11
CA SER A 31 -3.24 -6.99 -6.21
C SER A 31 -3.34 -8.39 -6.85
N ASN A 32 -3.80 -8.45 -8.10
CA ASN A 32 -3.89 -9.71 -8.84
C ASN A 32 -2.50 -10.35 -9.09
N ARG A 33 -1.44 -9.56 -9.25
CA ARG A 33 -0.07 -10.09 -9.35
C ARG A 33 0.43 -10.58 -8.01
N TYR A 34 0.19 -9.81 -6.94
CA TYR A 34 0.53 -10.18 -5.58
C TYR A 34 -0.07 -11.52 -5.19
N VAL A 35 -1.39 -11.71 -5.34
CA VAL A 35 -2.08 -12.96 -4.99
C VAL A 35 -1.55 -14.17 -5.78
N ARG A 36 -1.23 -13.99 -7.07
CA ARG A 36 -0.66 -15.10 -7.88
C ARG A 36 0.72 -15.50 -7.40
N THR A 37 1.55 -14.53 -7.06
CA THR A 37 2.90 -14.79 -6.56
C THR A 37 2.86 -15.43 -5.16
N GLU A 38 2.00 -14.96 -4.25
CA GLU A 38 1.82 -15.60 -2.94
C GLU A 38 1.41 -17.07 -3.09
N ARG A 39 0.39 -17.34 -3.91
CA ARG A 39 -0.03 -18.72 -4.19
C ARG A 39 1.10 -19.57 -4.77
N HIS A 40 1.92 -19.00 -5.65
CA HIS A 40 3.06 -19.72 -6.22
C HIS A 40 4.10 -20.06 -5.16
N LEU A 41 4.40 -19.12 -4.26
CA LEU A 41 5.30 -19.34 -3.13
C LEU A 41 4.74 -20.38 -2.14
N GLU A 42 3.44 -20.35 -1.85
CA GLU A 42 2.77 -21.36 -1.03
C GLU A 42 2.87 -22.76 -1.65
N GLN A 43 2.70 -22.88 -2.97
CA GLN A 43 2.62 -24.18 -3.65
C GLN A 43 3.97 -24.78 -4.04
N HIS A 44 5.02 -23.97 -4.15
CA HIS A 44 6.30 -24.38 -4.77
C HIS A 44 7.55 -23.90 -4.02
N SER A 45 7.42 -23.36 -2.81
CA SER A 45 8.57 -22.92 -2.00
C SER A 45 9.52 -24.05 -1.62
N ASP A 46 9.01 -25.28 -1.54
CA ASP A 46 9.77 -26.49 -1.21
C ASP A 46 10.74 -26.95 -2.31
N ILE A 47 10.48 -26.56 -3.55
CA ILE A 47 11.28 -26.93 -4.74
C ILE A 47 12.03 -25.76 -5.37
N SER A 48 11.84 -24.54 -4.83
CA SER A 48 12.44 -23.32 -5.36
C SER A 48 13.77 -23.00 -4.68
N ASP A 49 14.70 -22.40 -5.43
CA ASP A 49 15.97 -21.91 -4.88
C ASP A 49 15.72 -20.84 -3.80
N PRO A 50 16.34 -20.92 -2.61
CA PRO A 50 16.21 -19.92 -1.55
C PRO A 50 16.39 -18.46 -2.03
N GLU A 51 17.34 -18.20 -2.92
CA GLU A 51 17.60 -16.84 -3.44
C GLU A 51 16.41 -16.33 -4.28
N ASN A 52 15.77 -17.22 -5.04
CA ASN A 52 14.59 -16.88 -5.83
C ASN A 52 13.36 -16.62 -4.96
N ILE A 53 13.23 -17.33 -3.83
CA ILE A 53 12.18 -17.10 -2.84
C ILE A 53 12.37 -15.72 -2.20
N GLU A 54 13.58 -15.39 -1.76
CA GLU A 54 13.89 -14.11 -1.13
C GLU A 54 13.65 -12.93 -2.08
N ASN A 55 14.11 -13.04 -3.34
CA ASN A 55 13.85 -12.01 -4.34
C ASN A 55 12.34 -11.86 -4.63
N SER A 56 11.59 -12.97 -4.65
CA SER A 56 10.14 -12.93 -4.84
C SER A 56 9.45 -12.22 -3.68
N LYS A 57 9.83 -12.50 -2.43
CA LYS A 57 9.33 -11.78 -1.24
C LYS A 57 9.61 -10.28 -1.32
N ARG A 58 10.83 -9.89 -1.70
CA ARG A 58 11.19 -8.47 -1.87
C ARG A 58 10.32 -7.77 -2.91
N VAL A 59 10.04 -8.42 -4.04
CA VAL A 59 9.13 -7.88 -5.07
C VAL A 59 7.69 -7.78 -4.55
N GLN A 60 7.26 -8.69 -3.67
CA GLN A 60 5.94 -8.65 -3.05
C GLN A 60 5.81 -7.47 -2.07
N ASP A 61 6.85 -7.17 -1.30
CA ASP A 61 6.92 -5.98 -0.45
C ASP A 61 6.79 -4.68 -1.26
N GLU A 62 7.53 -4.57 -2.36
CA GLU A 62 7.45 -3.41 -3.27
C GLU A 62 6.03 -3.22 -3.82
N ARG A 63 5.33 -4.32 -4.14
CA ARG A 63 3.93 -4.27 -4.59
C ARG A 63 3.00 -3.75 -3.49
N ILE A 64 3.21 -4.15 -2.23
CA ILE A 64 2.43 -3.63 -1.10
C ILE A 64 2.64 -2.12 -0.95
N GLU A 65 3.87 -1.64 -1.05
CA GLU A 65 4.19 -0.20 -0.98
C GLU A 65 3.52 0.58 -2.12
N GLN A 66 3.56 0.05 -3.36
CA GLN A 66 2.88 0.65 -4.50
C GLN A 66 1.36 0.70 -4.32
N MET A 67 0.74 -0.38 -3.84
CA MET A 67 -0.69 -0.43 -3.54
C MET A 67 -1.09 0.60 -2.49
N ASN A 68 -0.28 0.75 -1.44
CA ASN A 68 -0.53 1.74 -0.38
C ASN A 68 -0.42 3.17 -0.92
N ASN A 69 0.59 3.46 -1.76
CA ASN A 69 0.72 4.76 -2.39
C ASN A 69 -0.49 5.09 -3.27
N LEU A 70 -0.93 4.16 -4.10
CA LEU A 70 -2.12 4.34 -4.94
C LEU A 70 -3.39 4.56 -4.11
N LYS A 71 -3.59 3.77 -3.05
CA LYS A 71 -4.72 3.95 -2.12
C LYS A 71 -4.71 5.35 -1.50
N ASN A 72 -3.55 5.83 -1.08
CA ASN A 72 -3.43 7.17 -0.50
C ASN A 72 -3.78 8.25 -1.51
N ILE A 73 -3.26 8.17 -2.74
CA ILE A 73 -3.56 9.15 -3.79
C ILE A 73 -5.07 9.14 -4.13
N ILE A 74 -5.70 7.97 -4.20
CA ILE A 74 -7.13 7.86 -4.50
C ILE A 74 -7.99 8.46 -3.39
N ALA A 75 -7.66 8.15 -2.13
CA ALA A 75 -8.45 8.54 -0.97
C ALA A 75 -8.26 10.01 -0.57
N TYR A 76 -7.04 10.53 -0.75
CA TYR A 76 -6.57 11.78 -0.14
C TYR A 76 -5.99 12.79 -1.14
N GLY A 77 -5.86 12.40 -2.42
CA GLY A 77 -5.30 13.23 -3.48
C GLY A 77 -3.77 13.18 -3.60
N GLU A 78 -3.24 13.68 -4.72
CA GLU A 78 -1.81 13.88 -4.94
C GLU A 78 -1.39 15.19 -4.23
N HIS A 79 -0.83 15.09 -3.03
CA HIS A 79 -0.19 16.20 -2.33
C HIS A 79 -1.08 17.41 -1.94
N GLU A 80 -2.34 17.22 -1.57
CA GLU A 80 -2.88 18.12 -0.54
C GLU A 80 -2.16 17.81 0.77
N GLN A 81 -1.95 18.81 1.63
CA GLN A 81 -1.27 18.70 2.93
C GLN A 81 -2.11 17.84 3.91
N GLU A 82 -2.47 16.63 3.52
CA GLU A 82 -3.25 15.72 4.33
C GLU A 82 -2.37 15.10 5.40
N ASP A 83 -2.92 15.19 6.61
CA ASP A 83 -2.29 15.03 7.90
C ASP A 83 -1.37 13.80 7.94
N GLN A 84 -0.07 14.07 7.92
CA GLN A 84 0.97 13.04 7.94
C GLN A 84 0.76 12.07 9.12
N VAL A 85 0.18 12.59 10.21
CA VAL A 85 -0.27 11.87 11.41
C VAL A 85 -1.41 10.89 11.09
N ALA A 86 -2.49 11.34 10.42
CA ALA A 86 -3.63 10.50 10.07
C ALA A 86 -3.27 9.38 9.07
N ASN A 87 -2.31 9.64 8.19
CA ASN A 87 -1.78 8.63 7.26
C ASN A 87 -0.92 7.59 7.98
N LEU A 88 -0.07 8.01 8.92
CA LEU A 88 0.70 7.08 9.75
C LEU A 88 -0.22 6.22 10.62
N GLN A 89 -1.22 6.81 11.27
CA GLN A 89 -2.20 6.07 12.08
C GLN A 89 -2.95 5.00 11.28
N ARG A 90 -3.43 5.33 10.08
CA ARG A 90 -4.15 4.36 9.23
C ARG A 90 -3.26 3.23 8.72
N ASN A 91 -2.00 3.53 8.39
CA ASN A 91 -1.02 2.51 7.99
C ASN A 91 -0.65 1.59 9.15
N LEU A 92 -0.62 2.11 10.39
CA LEU A 92 -0.47 1.31 11.59
C LEU A 92 -1.66 0.34 11.72
N GLU A 93 -2.89 0.86 11.79
CA GLU A 93 -4.12 0.06 11.95
C GLU A 93 -4.25 -1.05 10.90
N TYR A 94 -4.02 -0.73 9.63
CA TYR A 94 -4.13 -1.70 8.54
C TYR A 94 -3.07 -2.81 8.66
N THR A 95 -1.82 -2.45 8.97
CA THR A 95 -0.74 -3.43 9.07
C THR A 95 -0.91 -4.28 10.33
N ASP A 96 -1.35 -3.71 11.45
CA ASP A 96 -1.71 -4.47 12.65
C ASP A 96 -2.83 -5.48 12.32
N GLY A 97 -3.84 -5.07 11.55
CA GLY A 97 -4.86 -5.97 11.02
C GLY A 97 -4.28 -7.10 10.19
N TYR A 98 -3.36 -6.80 9.27
CA TYR A 98 -2.69 -7.81 8.44
C TYR A 98 -1.85 -8.79 9.28
N ILE A 99 -1.04 -8.29 10.22
CA ILE A 99 -0.23 -9.11 11.13
C ILE A 99 -1.16 -10.04 11.93
N ASN A 100 -2.22 -9.51 12.52
CA ASN A 100 -3.14 -10.30 13.34
C ASN A 100 -3.77 -11.48 12.58
N HIS A 101 -3.99 -11.35 11.27
CA HIS A 101 -4.60 -12.42 10.46
C HIS A 101 -3.59 -13.38 9.84
N ASN A 102 -2.33 -12.95 9.67
CA ASN A 102 -1.36 -13.69 8.85
C ASN A 102 -0.08 -14.09 9.61
N ALA A 103 0.14 -13.61 10.84
CA ALA A 103 1.37 -13.85 11.60
C ALA A 103 1.66 -15.34 11.81
N GLU A 104 0.63 -16.17 11.98
CA GLU A 104 0.78 -17.62 12.16
C GLU A 104 1.27 -18.35 10.90
N HIS A 105 1.15 -17.70 9.74
CA HIS A 105 1.56 -18.24 8.44
C HIS A 105 2.76 -17.51 7.84
N MET A 106 3.21 -16.42 8.46
CA MET A 106 4.43 -15.72 8.07
C MET A 106 5.66 -16.46 8.58
N ASP A 107 6.72 -16.48 7.77
CA ASP A 107 8.03 -16.83 8.27
C ASP A 107 8.55 -15.76 9.24
N ILE A 108 9.44 -16.19 10.14
CA ILE A 108 9.93 -15.39 11.26
C ILE A 108 10.57 -14.08 10.77
N GLU A 109 11.35 -14.13 9.70
CA GLU A 109 12.05 -12.96 9.16
C GLU A 109 11.07 -11.92 8.60
N THR A 110 10.07 -12.36 7.82
CA THR A 110 9.00 -11.48 7.31
C THR A 110 8.21 -10.85 8.46
N LEU A 111 7.87 -11.64 9.49
CA LEU A 111 7.15 -11.15 10.66
C LEU A 111 7.97 -10.10 11.42
N GLU A 112 9.26 -10.37 11.68
CA GLU A 112 10.17 -9.44 12.36
C GLU A 112 10.35 -8.14 11.58
N ASN A 113 10.53 -8.22 10.26
CA ASN A 113 10.65 -7.04 9.40
C ASN A 113 9.38 -6.20 9.40
N THR A 114 8.21 -6.85 9.38
CA THR A 114 6.90 -6.19 9.42
C THR A 114 6.68 -5.49 10.77
N LEU A 115 7.03 -6.14 11.87
CA LEU A 115 6.99 -5.57 13.22
C LEU A 115 7.93 -4.37 13.35
N ARG A 116 9.16 -4.46 12.81
CA ARG A 116 10.12 -3.35 12.82
C ARG A 116 9.61 -2.14 12.01
N LYS A 117 9.00 -2.38 10.83
CA LYS A 117 8.34 -1.33 10.05
C LYS A 117 7.16 -0.71 10.82
N GLN A 118 6.41 -1.49 11.59
CA GLN A 118 5.36 -0.96 12.48
C GLN A 118 5.92 -0.09 13.60
N GLU A 119 7.01 -0.53 14.22
CA GLU A 119 7.68 0.22 15.28
C GLU A 119 8.19 1.57 14.79
N HIS A 120 8.89 1.63 13.65
CA HIS A 120 9.32 2.90 13.05
C HIS A 120 8.15 3.85 12.73
N ARG A 121 6.99 3.33 12.32
CA ARG A 121 5.79 4.15 12.07
C ARG A 121 5.21 4.71 13.37
N LYS A 122 5.27 3.96 14.49
CA LYS A 122 4.89 4.44 15.83
C LYS A 122 5.84 5.53 16.30
N GLU A 123 7.15 5.32 16.18
CA GLU A 123 8.17 6.33 16.51
C GLU A 123 8.00 7.61 15.69
N GLN A 124 7.71 7.48 14.39
CA GLN A 124 7.45 8.63 13.53
C GLN A 124 6.19 9.37 13.97
N LEU A 125 5.13 8.67 14.34
CA LEU A 125 3.90 9.26 14.86
C LEU A 125 4.15 10.00 16.19
N ASP A 126 4.92 9.40 17.10
CA ASP A 126 5.31 10.00 18.37
C ASP A 126 6.18 11.26 18.17
N SER A 127 7.01 11.29 17.13
CA SER A 127 7.82 12.48 16.80
C SER A 127 7.02 13.65 16.21
N LEU A 128 5.80 13.38 15.72
CA LEU A 128 4.90 14.37 15.12
C LEU A 128 3.83 14.88 16.10
N ASN A 129 3.69 14.25 17.28
CA ASN A 129 2.76 14.63 18.35
C ASN A 129 3.45 15.44 19.46
#